data_AF-A0A6J7TKY0-F1
#
_entry.id   AF-A0A6J7TKY0-F1
#
_cell.length_a   1.000
_cell.length_b   1.000
_cell.length_c   1.000
_cell.angle_alpha   90.00
_cell.angle_beta   90.00
_cell.angle_gamma   90.00
#
_symmetry.space_group_name_H-M   'P 1'
#
loop_
_entity.id
_entity.type
_entity.pdbx_description
1 polymer ?
#
loop_
_entity_poly.entity_id
_entity_poly.type
_entity_poly.pdbx_seq_one_letter_code
_entity_poly.pdbx_strand_id
1 'polypeptide(L)' 'MFKFGFSLLLVAVLAISISRRVRLSARYERSPKKLSPWNAMDKGIDPTEDKS' A
#
# COMPACT_ATOMS: atom_id res chain seq x y z
N MET A 1 21.88 -16.15 -27.19
CA MET A 1 21.77 -16.13 -25.71
C MET A 1 21.59 -14.73 -25.12
N PHE A 2 22.37 -13.72 -25.53
CA PHE A 2 22.27 -12.36 -24.95
C PHE A 2 20.89 -11.71 -25.05
N LYS A 3 20.20 -11.87 -26.20
CA LYS A 3 18.82 -11.39 -26.41
C LYS A 3 17.81 -11.99 -25.43
N PHE A 4 17.96 -13.27 -25.10
CA PHE A 4 17.13 -13.96 -24.12
C PHE A 4 17.39 -13.45 -22.71
N GLY A 5 18.67 -13.29 -22.32
CA GLY A 5 19.03 -12.73 -21.01
C GLY A 5 18.50 -11.29 -20.84
N PHE A 6 18.62 -10.47 -21.88
CA PHE A 6 18.11 -9.09 -21.86
C PHE A 6 16.58 -9.05 -21.75
N SER A 7 15.88 -9.89 -22.51
CA SER A 7 14.41 -9.98 -22.44
C SER A 7 13.94 -10.42 -21.05
N LEU A 8 14.59 -11.43 -20.46
CA LEU A 8 14.28 -11.91 -19.12
C LEU A 8 14.48 -10.81 -18.07
N LEU A 9 15.59 -10.08 -18.17
CA LEU A 9 15.91 -8.99 -17.26
C LEU A 9 14.90 -7.85 -17.37
N LEU A 10 14.50 -7.49 -18.59
CA LEU A 10 13.51 -6.44 -18.82
C LEU A 10 12.13 -6.80 -18.24
N VAL A 11 11.68 -8.04 -18.45
CA VAL A 11 10.43 -8.55 -17.88
C VAL A 11 10.48 -8.58 -16.35
N ALA A 12 11.60 -9.04 -15.77
CA ALA A 12 11.78 -9.08 -14.32
C ALA A 12 11.73 -7.67 -13.70
N VAL A 13 12.42 -6.70 -14.30
CA VAL A 13 12.40 -5.30 -13.85
C VAL A 13 10.99 -4.73 -13.93
N LEU A 14 10.27 -4.99 -15.02
CA LEU A 14 8.90 -4.52 -15.19
C LEU A 14 7.97 -5.10 -14.11
N ALA A 15 8.03 -6.42 -13.89
CA ALA A 15 7.22 -7.10 -12.89
C ALA A 15 7.48 -6.58 -11.47
N ILE A 16 8.75 -6.39 -11.11
CA ILE A 16 9.15 -5.87 -9.79
C ILE A 16 8.75 -4.38 -9.63
N SER A 17 8.78 -3.60 -10.71
CA SER A 17 8.34 -2.20 -10.69
C SER A 17 6.83 -2.12 -10.44
N ILE A 18 6.04 -2.93 -11.15
CA ILE A 18 4.59 -2.98 -11.01
C ILE A 18 4.21 -3.49 -9.62
N SER A 19 4.82 -4.59 -9.14
CA SER A 19 4.50 -5.15 -7.81
C SER A 19 4.77 -4.16 -6.67
N ARG A 20 5.82 -3.32 -6.80
CA ARG A 20 6.11 -2.26 -5.82
C ARG A 20 5.13 -1.10 -5.88
N ARG A 21 4.56 -0.79 -7.05
CA ARG A 21 3.58 0.30 -7.22
C ARG A 21 2.16 -0.11 -6.88
N VAL A 22 1.78 -1.37 -7.14
CA VAL A 22 0.47 -1.92 -6.75
C VAL A 22 0.53 -2.37 -5.29
N ARG A 23 0.82 -1.43 -4.38
CA ARG A 23 0.44 -1.61 -2.97
C ARG A 23 -1.05 -1.35 -2.87
N LEU A 24 -1.76 -2.24 -2.17
CA LEU A 24 -3.15 -1.97 -1.78
C LEU A 24 -3.22 -0.59 -1.15
N SER A 25 -4.22 0.20 -1.57
CA SER A 25 -4.49 1.53 -1.00
C SER A 25 -4.44 1.46 0.53
N ALA A 26 -3.88 2.49 1.16
CA ALA A 26 -3.82 2.61 2.63
C ALA A 26 -5.20 2.46 3.31
N ARG A 27 -6.29 2.64 2.55
CA ARG A 27 -7.66 2.36 2.97
C ARG A 27 -7.91 0.89 3.36
N TYR A 28 -7.15 -0.04 2.79
CA TYR A 28 -7.25 -1.49 3.04
C TYR A 28 -6.11 -2.03 3.89
N GLU A 29 -5.24 -1.17 4.44
CA GLU A 29 -4.22 -1.61 5.38
C GLU A 29 -4.91 -2.14 6.65
N ARG A 30 -4.58 -3.38 7.04
CA ARG A 30 -5.14 -4.03 8.24
C ARG A 30 -4.81 -3.27 9.53
N SER A 31 -3.73 -2.50 9.53
CA SER A 31 -3.31 -1.63 10.62
C SER A 31 -2.97 -0.25 10.05
N PRO A 32 -3.98 0.61 9.80
CA PRO A 32 -3.75 1.90 9.19
C PRO A 32 -2.92 2.78 10.13
N LYS A 33 -1.89 3.46 9.60
CA LYS A 33 -1.05 4.38 10.39
C LYS A 33 -1.80 5.60 10.91
N LYS A 34 -2.84 6.03 10.19
CA LYS A 34 -3.79 7.06 10.63
C LYS A 34 -5.17 6.44 10.70
N LEU A 35 -5.78 6.50 11.87
CA LEU A 35 -7.16 6.07 12.03
C LEU A 35 -8.07 7.05 11.29
N SER A 36 -8.99 6.52 10.48
CA SER A 36 -10.12 7.32 10.02
C SER A 36 -11.08 7.55 11.19
N PRO A 37 -11.93 8.60 11.16
CA PRO A 37 -12.95 8.81 12.20
C PRO A 37 -13.83 7.58 12.45
N TRP A 38 -14.13 6.82 11.39
CA TRP A 38 -14.90 5.57 11.47
C TRP A 38 -14.13 4.46 12.18
N ASN A 39 -12.85 4.27 11.87
CA ASN A 39 -12.02 3.23 12.49
C ASN A 39 -11.59 3.60 13.92
N ALA A 40 -11.62 4.90 14.28
CA ALA A 40 -11.33 5.39 15.62
C ALA A 40 -12.41 4.95 16.62
N MET A 41 -13.68 4.97 16.20
CA MET A 41 -14.80 4.50 17.02
C MET A 41 -14.71 3.01 17.37
N ASP A 42 -14.27 2.17 16.42
CA ASP A 42 -14.01 0.74 16.68
C ASP A 42 -12.89 0.50 17.71
N LYS A 43 -12.07 1.52 17.97
CA LYS A 43 -11.01 1.52 18.98
C LYS A 43 -11.41 2.24 20.27
N GLY A 44 -12.64 2.72 20.38
CA GLY A 44 -13.11 3.49 21.54
C GLY A 44 -12.50 4.89 21.63
N ILE A 45 -11.96 5.41 20.53
CA ILE A 45 -11.43 6.77 20.43
C ILE A 45 -12.56 7.66 19.93
N ASP A 46 -12.87 8.74 20.64
CA ASP A 46 -13.88 9.70 20.22
C ASP A 46 -13.32 10.57 19.07
N PRO A 47 -13.89 10.48 17.86
CA PRO A 47 -13.41 11.23 16.70
C PRO A 47 -13.63 12.75 16.79
N THR A 48 -14.25 13.24 17.87
CA THR A 48 -14.44 14.68 18.12
C THR A 48 -13.34 15.32 18.96
N GLU A 49 -12.48 14.54 19.62
CA GLU A 49 -11.39 15.05 20.47
C GLU A 49 -10.25 15.70 19.65
N ASP A 50 -10.00 15.25 18.41
CA ASP A 50 -8.93 15.77 17.53
C ASP A 50 -9.24 17.14 16.89
N LYS A 51 -10.41 17.75 17.17
CA LYS A 51 -10.85 19.02 16.57
C LYS A 51 -10.67 20.26 17.46
N SER A 52 -10.01 20.13 18.62
CA SER A 52 -9.76 21.27 19.52
C SER A 52 -8.43 21.98 19.29
#